data_AF-A0ABD5RVZ9-F1
#
_entry.id   AF-A0ABD5RVZ9-F1
#
_cell.length_a   1.000
_cell.length_b   1.000
_cell.length_c   1.000
_cell.angle_alpha   90.00
_cell.angle_beta   90.00
_cell.angle_gamma   90.00
#
_symmetry.space_group_name_H-M   'P 1'
#
loop_
_entity.id
_entity.type
_entity.pdbx_description
1 polymer ?
#
loop_
_entity_poly.entity_id
_entity_poly.type
_entity_poly.pdbx_seq_one_letter_code
_entity_poly.pdbx_strand_id
1 'polypeptide(L)'
;ERRDQLVQLVDIYPTVLEAVNRPCPDDRHGRSLMPVLEDADADHCDYAIAGQFGMSTTITDGEWILHQSPVEGNEPLYWYGHHESKAPFMPYDLGPYEDGRREVDVESWAAPAWLSDKRDDPNELVNLADERPDKLREMQVALRETLVDLDAPDEQLDRLGVRDVAVGPD
;
A
#
# COMPACT_ATOMS: atom_id res chain seq x y z
N GLU A 1 26.71 6.05 0.34
CA GLU A 1 26.38 5.03 -0.67
C GLU A 1 24.90 5.14 -1.00
N ARG A 2 24.48 4.71 -2.20
CA ARG A 2 23.07 4.72 -2.65
C ARG A 2 22.67 3.28 -2.97
N ARG A 3 21.43 2.90 -2.62
CA ARG A 3 20.82 1.60 -2.90
C ARG A 3 19.56 1.81 -3.75
N ASP A 4 19.25 0.85 -4.63
CA ASP A 4 18.15 0.93 -5.61
C ASP A 4 16.88 0.21 -5.15
N GLN A 5 16.98 -0.65 -4.14
CA GLN A 5 15.89 -1.43 -3.57
C GLN A 5 14.78 -0.52 -3.02
N LEU A 6 13.53 -0.89 -3.27
CA LEU A 6 12.38 -0.31 -2.59
C LEU A 6 12.43 -0.66 -1.11
N VAL A 7 12.11 0.31 -0.24
CA VAL A 7 12.06 0.10 1.22
C VAL A 7 10.84 0.81 1.79
N GLN A 8 10.32 0.34 2.92
CA GLN A 8 9.18 0.93 3.59
C GLN A 8 9.51 1.27 5.05
N LEU A 9 8.76 2.19 5.65
CA LEU A 9 8.97 2.59 7.04
C LEU A 9 8.87 1.41 8.03
N VAL A 10 8.05 0.40 7.69
CA VAL A 10 7.87 -0.81 8.50
C VAL A 10 9.14 -1.66 8.58
N ASP A 11 10.08 -1.51 7.64
CA ASP A 11 11.35 -2.25 7.59
C ASP A 11 12.33 -1.80 8.68
N ILE A 12 12.15 -0.60 9.26
CA ILE A 12 13.03 -0.10 10.32
C ILE A 12 12.97 -1.00 11.55
N TYR A 13 11.79 -1.49 11.93
CA TYR A 13 11.62 -2.32 13.11
C TYR A 13 12.42 -3.64 13.07
N PRO A 14 12.24 -4.52 12.06
CA PRO A 14 13.04 -5.74 11.95
C PRO A 14 14.54 -5.44 11.76
N THR A 15 14.89 -4.38 11.01
CA THR A 15 16.30 -3.99 10.81
C THR A 15 16.99 -3.66 12.13
N VAL A 16 16.36 -2.87 12.98
CA VAL A 16 16.93 -2.50 14.29
C VAL A 16 17.08 -3.73 15.17
N LEU A 17 16.09 -4.62 15.21
CA LEU A 17 16.16 -5.84 16.00
C LEU A 17 17.31 -6.74 15.54
N GLU A 18 17.47 -6.95 14.24
CA GLU A 18 18.59 -7.74 13.69
C GLU A 18 19.94 -7.11 14.03
N ALA A 19 20.08 -5.79 13.83
CA ALA A 19 21.31 -5.06 14.13
C ALA A 19 21.74 -5.18 15.61
N VAL A 20 20.79 -5.33 16.54
CA VAL A 20 21.06 -5.55 17.97
C VAL A 20 20.98 -7.02 18.40
N ASN A 21 20.99 -7.96 17.45
CA ASN A 21 20.93 -9.41 17.65
C ASN A 21 19.71 -9.84 18.49
N ARG A 22 18.52 -9.32 18.16
CA ARG A 22 17.25 -9.69 18.75
C ARG A 22 16.34 -10.34 17.71
N PRO A 23 15.55 -11.35 18.10
CA PRO A 23 14.59 -11.96 17.19
C PRO A 23 13.49 -10.96 16.82
N CYS A 24 13.11 -10.93 15.55
CA CYS A 24 11.89 -10.26 15.13
C CYS A 24 10.69 -11.16 15.46
N PRO A 25 9.61 -10.64 16.06
CA PRO A 25 8.36 -11.39 16.18
C PRO A 25 7.84 -11.83 14.82
N ASP A 26 7.08 -12.93 14.81
CA ASP A 26 6.31 -13.34 13.64
C ASP A 26 5.23 -12.28 13.30
N ASP A 27 4.59 -12.42 12.14
CA ASP A 27 3.49 -11.56 11.67
C ASP A 27 3.86 -10.07 11.57
N ARG A 28 5.12 -9.75 11.23
CA ARG A 28 5.58 -8.40 10.89
C ARG A 28 5.67 -8.28 9.37
N HIS A 29 5.06 -7.24 8.81
CA HIS A 29 5.12 -7.00 7.37
C HIS A 29 6.47 -6.45 6.88
N GLY A 30 7.24 -5.82 7.77
CA GLY A 30 8.55 -5.28 7.41
C GLY A 30 9.59 -6.38 7.24
N ARG A 31 10.54 -6.15 6.32
CA ARG A 31 11.72 -7.00 6.11
C ARG A 31 12.97 -6.25 6.56
N SER A 32 13.95 -6.96 7.10
CA SER A 32 15.19 -6.33 7.53
C SER A 32 15.99 -5.81 6.34
N LEU A 33 16.56 -4.60 6.49
CA LEU A 33 17.44 -3.97 5.51
C LEU A 33 18.90 -4.36 5.68
N MET A 34 19.26 -5.16 6.70
CA MET A 34 20.66 -5.58 6.92
C MET A 34 21.29 -6.22 5.66
N PRO A 35 20.61 -7.13 4.93
CA PRO A 35 21.14 -7.66 3.67
C PRO A 35 21.39 -6.57 2.62
N VAL A 36 20.46 -5.63 2.47
CA VAL A 36 20.56 -4.49 1.55
C VAL A 36 21.63 -3.48 1.97
N LEU A 37 22.04 -3.43 3.23
CA LEU A 37 23.15 -2.60 3.70
C LEU A 37 24.50 -3.27 3.45
N GLU A 38 24.55 -4.60 3.52
CA GLU A 38 25.76 -5.40 3.32
C GLU A 38 26.09 -5.63 1.84
N ASP A 39 25.07 -5.85 1.01
CA ASP A 39 25.19 -6.18 -0.42
C ASP A 39 24.26 -5.30 -1.27
N ALA A 40 24.83 -4.62 -2.26
CA ALA A 40 24.09 -3.67 -3.11
C ALA A 40 23.20 -4.37 -4.12
N ASP A 41 23.45 -5.66 -4.37
CA ASP A 41 22.70 -6.50 -5.29
C ASP A 41 21.68 -7.40 -4.56
N ALA A 42 21.51 -7.22 -3.24
CA ALA A 42 20.52 -7.99 -2.48
C ALA A 42 19.08 -7.65 -2.88
N ASP A 43 18.26 -8.68 -3.06
CA ASP A 43 16.83 -8.54 -3.25
C ASP A 43 16.14 -8.11 -1.95
N HIS A 44 15.06 -7.30 -2.06
CA HIS A 44 14.29 -6.87 -0.89
C HIS A 44 12.79 -6.94 -1.09
N CYS A 45 12.20 -6.09 -1.94
CA CYS A 45 10.77 -6.09 -2.18
C CYS A 45 10.48 -5.67 -3.62
N ASP A 46 9.60 -6.42 -4.28
CA ASP A 46 9.17 -6.13 -5.66
C ASP A 46 8.23 -4.93 -5.71
N TYR A 47 7.41 -4.73 -4.66
CA TYR A 47 6.44 -3.66 -4.57
C TYR A 47 6.47 -2.95 -3.22
N ALA A 48 6.31 -1.62 -3.22
CA ALA A 48 6.05 -0.85 -2.01
C ALA A 48 4.64 -0.26 -2.04
N ILE A 49 3.98 -0.26 -0.88
CA ILE A 49 2.65 0.34 -0.71
C ILE A 49 2.68 1.57 0.20
N ALA A 50 1.76 2.49 -0.06
CA ALA A 50 1.52 3.67 0.76
C ALA A 50 0.05 4.09 0.69
N GLY A 51 -0.39 4.98 1.57
CA GLY A 51 -1.73 5.55 1.48
C GLY A 51 -2.14 6.28 2.74
N GLN A 52 -3.35 6.83 2.69
CA GLN A 52 -4.03 7.43 3.83
C GLN A 52 -5.33 6.64 4.09
N PHE A 53 -5.66 6.45 5.36
CA PHE A 53 -6.89 5.75 5.75
C PHE A 53 -8.13 6.38 5.09
N GLY A 54 -8.95 5.54 4.44
CA GLY A 54 -10.15 5.96 3.69
C GLY A 54 -9.87 6.60 2.32
N MET A 55 -8.61 6.80 1.94
CA MET A 55 -8.23 7.42 0.67
C MET A 55 -7.80 6.38 -0.36
N SER A 56 -7.09 6.81 -1.41
CA SER A 56 -6.45 5.90 -2.35
C SER A 56 -5.34 5.08 -1.69
N THR A 57 -5.14 3.86 -2.16
CA THR A 57 -3.94 3.06 -1.85
C THR A 57 -2.98 3.16 -3.02
N THR A 58 -1.71 3.42 -2.72
CA THR A 58 -0.63 3.52 -3.70
C THR A 58 0.18 2.25 -3.72
N ILE A 59 0.56 1.78 -4.91
CA ILE A 59 1.55 0.71 -5.12
C ILE A 59 2.57 1.16 -6.17
N THR A 60 3.83 0.76 -5.99
CA THR A 60 4.90 1.01 -6.98
C THR A 60 5.89 -0.15 -7.05
N ASP A 61 6.39 -0.45 -8.25
CA ASP A 61 7.53 -1.37 -8.51
C ASP A 61 8.87 -0.60 -8.67
N GLY A 62 8.86 0.71 -8.41
CA GLY A 62 10.00 1.61 -8.60
C GLY A 62 10.06 2.26 -9.99
N GLU A 63 9.44 1.66 -11.01
CA GLU A 63 9.34 2.22 -12.36
C GLU A 63 7.94 2.78 -12.65
N TRP A 64 6.90 2.12 -12.17
CA TRP A 64 5.50 2.49 -12.30
C TRP A 64 4.90 2.76 -10.92
N ILE A 65 3.98 3.70 -10.87
CA ILE A 65 3.20 3.98 -9.67
C ILE A 65 1.71 4.03 -10.03
N LEU A 66 0.91 3.37 -9.20
CA LEU A 66 -0.55 3.41 -9.27
C LEU A 66 -1.07 3.95 -7.94
N HIS A 67 -1.83 5.04 -8.01
CA HIS A 67 -2.70 5.49 -6.93
C HIS A 67 -4.11 4.97 -7.22
N GLN A 68 -4.50 3.87 -6.58
CA GLN A 68 -5.81 3.26 -6.74
C GLN A 68 -6.81 3.96 -5.83
N SER A 69 -7.70 4.76 -6.44
CA SER A 69 -8.86 5.34 -5.75
C SER A 69 -9.89 4.26 -5.40
N PRO A 70 -10.66 4.46 -4.33
CA PRO A 70 -11.77 3.56 -4.01
C PRO A 70 -12.90 3.64 -5.04
N VAL A 71 -13.76 2.63 -5.02
CA VAL A 71 -15.04 2.64 -5.74
C VAL A 71 -16.00 3.69 -5.16
N GLU A 72 -17.06 4.00 -5.91
CA GLU A 72 -18.13 4.88 -5.43
C GLU A 72 -18.70 4.35 -4.10
N GLY A 73 -18.88 5.26 -3.14
CA GLY A 73 -19.31 4.94 -1.77
C GLY A 73 -18.16 4.79 -0.78
N ASN A 74 -16.97 4.34 -1.20
CA ASN A 74 -15.81 4.13 -0.31
C ASN A 74 -16.12 3.25 0.92
N GLU A 75 -17.06 2.31 0.76
CA GLU A 75 -17.63 1.51 1.84
C GLU A 75 -17.60 0.00 1.48
N PRO A 76 -17.54 -0.89 2.49
CA PRO A 76 -17.42 -0.56 3.90
C PRO A 76 -15.98 -0.17 4.28
N LEU A 77 -15.82 0.68 5.30
CA LEU A 77 -14.52 1.12 5.79
C LEU A 77 -14.44 0.94 7.31
N TYR A 78 -13.45 0.17 7.74
CA TYR A 78 -13.29 -0.20 9.15
C TYR A 78 -11.93 0.21 9.71
N TRP A 79 -11.95 0.75 10.93
CA TRP A 79 -10.75 1.04 11.71
C TRP A 79 -10.47 -0.06 12.72
N TYR A 80 -9.42 -0.84 12.47
CA TYR A 80 -8.99 -1.98 13.29
C TYR A 80 -8.03 -1.60 14.43
N GLY A 81 -7.51 -0.37 14.44
CA GLY A 81 -6.62 0.09 15.51
C GLY A 81 -7.39 0.35 16.80
N HIS A 82 -6.91 -0.13 17.95
CA HIS A 82 -7.56 0.14 19.24
C HIS A 82 -7.59 1.64 19.58
N HIS A 83 -6.58 2.40 19.16
CA HIS A 83 -6.46 3.83 19.42
C HIS A 83 -6.92 4.66 18.23
N GLU A 84 -7.42 5.85 18.55
CA GLU A 84 -7.69 6.87 17.55
C GLU A 84 -6.38 7.35 16.91
N SER A 85 -6.50 7.85 15.67
CA SER A 85 -5.40 8.55 15.03
C SER A 85 -4.97 9.74 15.89
N LYS A 86 -3.67 9.82 16.21
CA LYS A 86 -3.08 11.02 16.82
C LYS A 86 -2.61 12.04 15.79
N ALA A 87 -2.80 11.76 14.50
CA ALA A 87 -2.39 12.65 13.43
C ALA A 87 -3.39 13.81 13.32
N PRO A 88 -2.94 15.08 13.42
CA PRO A 88 -3.82 16.24 13.36
C PRO A 88 -4.64 16.35 12.06
N PHE A 89 -4.14 15.73 10.99
CA PHE A 89 -4.74 15.71 9.65
C PHE A 89 -5.70 14.53 9.41
N MET A 90 -5.97 13.72 10.43
CA MET A 90 -6.97 12.64 10.39
C MET A 90 -7.93 12.77 11.59
N PRO A 91 -8.70 13.87 11.70
CA PRO A 91 -9.61 14.11 12.82
C PRO A 91 -10.93 13.36 12.63
N TYR A 92 -10.86 12.04 12.44
CA TYR A 92 -12.06 11.21 12.26
C TYR A 92 -12.77 11.03 13.62
N ASP A 93 -14.09 11.21 13.64
CA ASP A 93 -14.89 10.64 14.72
C ASP A 93 -14.99 9.14 14.46
N LEU A 94 -14.15 8.37 15.13
CA LEU A 94 -14.06 6.95 14.87
C LEU A 94 -15.23 6.17 15.48
N GLY A 95 -16.08 6.79 16.30
CA GLY A 95 -17.19 6.09 16.94
C GLY A 95 -16.76 5.00 17.92
N PRO A 96 -17.71 4.14 18.36
CA PRO A 96 -17.45 3.11 19.36
C PRO A 96 -16.58 1.96 18.80
N TYR A 97 -15.71 1.41 19.65
CA TYR A 97 -14.96 0.18 19.36
C TYR A 97 -15.77 -1.04 19.75
N GLU A 98 -16.27 -1.75 18.74
CA GLU A 98 -17.15 -2.91 18.90
C GLU A 98 -16.62 -4.05 18.03
N ASP A 99 -16.60 -5.27 18.59
CA ASP A 99 -16.19 -6.49 17.89
C ASP A 99 -14.84 -6.40 17.16
N GLY A 100 -13.88 -5.68 17.75
CA GLY A 100 -12.51 -5.58 17.23
C GLY A 100 -12.29 -4.51 16.15
N ARG A 101 -13.29 -3.68 15.86
CA ARG A 101 -13.19 -2.62 14.84
C ARG A 101 -14.10 -1.43 15.13
N ARG A 102 -14.06 -0.43 14.27
CA ARG A 102 -15.01 0.69 14.22
C ARG A 102 -15.44 0.91 12.79
N GLU A 103 -16.71 1.16 12.56
CA GLU A 103 -17.20 1.63 11.27
C GLU A 103 -16.88 3.11 11.13
N VAL A 104 -16.31 3.49 9.98
CA VAL A 104 -15.85 4.85 9.74
C VAL A 104 -16.38 5.32 8.40
N ASP A 105 -17.14 6.39 8.41
CA ASP A 105 -17.59 7.09 7.21
C ASP A 105 -16.63 8.25 6.92
N VAL A 106 -15.89 8.12 5.82
CA VAL A 106 -14.95 9.14 5.34
C VAL A 106 -15.10 9.25 3.83
N GLU A 107 -15.43 10.45 3.37
CA GLU A 107 -15.40 10.77 1.95
C GLU A 107 -13.97 10.74 1.41
N SER A 108 -13.76 10.01 0.32
CA SER A 108 -12.46 9.94 -0.35
C SER A 108 -12.22 11.15 -1.26
N TRP A 109 -11.01 11.28 -1.80
CA TRP A 109 -10.74 12.27 -2.83
C TRP A 109 -11.53 11.95 -4.10
N ALA A 110 -12.17 12.97 -4.69
CA ALA A 110 -12.83 12.87 -5.99
C ALA A 110 -11.81 12.83 -7.16
N ALA A 111 -10.84 11.92 -7.07
CA ALA A 111 -9.81 11.70 -8.05
C ALA A 111 -9.94 10.28 -8.63
N PRO A 112 -9.83 10.08 -9.95
CA PRO A 112 -9.78 8.75 -10.52
C PRO A 112 -8.49 8.03 -10.10
N ALA A 113 -8.42 6.72 -10.35
CA ALA A 113 -7.15 6.01 -10.25
C ALA A 113 -6.11 6.68 -11.17
N TRP A 114 -4.87 6.77 -10.68
CA TRP A 114 -3.80 7.51 -11.34
C TRP A 114 -2.59 6.61 -11.56
N LEU A 115 -2.24 6.37 -12.83
CA LEU A 115 -1.10 5.56 -13.24
C LEU A 115 -0.03 6.45 -13.89
N SER A 116 1.22 6.35 -13.45
CA SER A 116 2.33 7.08 -14.06
C SER A 116 3.58 6.21 -14.21
N ASP A 117 4.36 6.47 -15.28
CA ASP A 117 5.69 5.89 -15.51
C ASP A 117 6.75 6.85 -14.93
N LYS A 118 7.37 6.46 -13.81
CA LYS A 118 8.34 7.28 -13.07
C LYS A 118 9.65 7.50 -13.81
N ARG A 119 9.95 6.70 -14.84
CA ARG A 119 11.17 6.83 -15.65
C ARG A 119 11.11 8.08 -16.53
N ASP A 120 9.93 8.36 -17.07
CA ASP A 120 9.68 9.50 -17.95
C ASP A 120 9.00 10.67 -17.21
N ASP A 121 8.20 10.38 -16.18
CA ASP A 121 7.43 11.35 -15.40
C ASP A 121 7.63 11.16 -13.89
N PRO A 122 8.81 11.54 -13.35
CA PRO A 122 9.10 11.39 -11.93
C PRO A 122 8.21 12.25 -11.02
N ASN A 123 7.46 13.21 -11.58
CA ASN A 123 6.55 14.08 -10.83
C ASN A 123 5.07 13.72 -11.02
N GLU A 124 4.77 12.62 -11.73
CA GLU A 124 3.40 12.08 -11.88
C GLU A 124 2.41 13.12 -12.44
N LEU A 125 2.85 13.93 -13.40
CA LEU A 125 2.05 14.99 -14.02
C LEU A 125 1.04 14.47 -15.06
N VAL A 126 1.22 13.25 -15.56
CA VAL A 126 0.35 12.64 -16.58
C VAL A 126 -0.26 11.34 -16.06
N ASN A 127 -1.59 11.25 -16.13
CA ASN A 127 -2.31 10.02 -15.84
C ASN A 127 -2.40 9.16 -17.11
N LEU A 128 -1.79 7.98 -17.06
CA LEU A 128 -1.75 7.01 -18.16
C LEU A 128 -2.79 5.89 -18.00
N ALA A 129 -3.68 5.96 -17.02
CA ALA A 129 -4.64 4.90 -16.72
C ALA A 129 -5.50 4.50 -17.95
N ASP A 130 -6.03 5.50 -18.68
CA ASP A 130 -6.84 5.27 -19.89
C ASP A 130 -5.99 4.87 -21.10
N GLU A 131 -4.76 5.38 -21.19
CA GLU A 131 -3.85 5.14 -22.31
C GLU A 131 -3.15 3.78 -22.22
N ARG A 132 -3.00 3.24 -21.01
CA ARG A 132 -2.27 1.99 -20.71
C ARG A 132 -3.12 1.05 -19.86
N PRO A 133 -4.31 0.61 -20.35
CA PRO A 133 -5.23 -0.22 -19.58
C PRO A 133 -4.64 -1.57 -19.17
N ASP A 134 -3.72 -2.13 -19.96
CA ASP A 134 -3.06 -3.39 -19.64
C ASP A 134 -2.08 -3.22 -18.47
N LYS A 135 -1.30 -2.13 -18.44
CA LYS A 135 -0.39 -1.83 -17.33
C LYS A 135 -1.15 -1.40 -16.08
N LEU A 136 -2.29 -0.69 -16.24
CA LEU A 136 -3.20 -0.42 -15.13
C LEU A 136 -3.67 -1.72 -14.49
N ARG A 137 -4.14 -2.68 -15.31
CA ARG A 137 -4.59 -3.99 -14.84
C ARG A 137 -3.48 -4.77 -14.14
N GLU A 138 -2.27 -4.77 -14.70
CA GLU A 138 -1.09 -5.38 -14.10
C GLU A 138 -0.81 -4.81 -12.70
N MET A 139 -0.78 -3.48 -12.54
CA MET A 139 -0.55 -2.83 -11.25
C MET A 139 -1.70 -3.06 -10.27
N GLN A 140 -2.95 -3.20 -10.75
CA GLN A 140 -4.11 -3.56 -9.92
C GLN A 140 -4.05 -5.01 -9.42
N VAL A 141 -3.57 -5.94 -10.26
CA VAL A 141 -3.30 -7.33 -9.86
C VAL A 141 -2.22 -7.36 -8.79
N ALA A 142 -1.09 -6.67 -9.01
CA ALA A 142 -0.01 -6.56 -8.03
C ALA A 142 -0.51 -5.94 -6.71
N LEU A 143 -1.38 -4.93 -6.77
CA LEU A 143 -1.99 -4.33 -5.57
C LEU A 143 -2.84 -5.34 -4.82
N ARG A 144 -3.71 -6.08 -5.51
CA ARG A 144 -4.54 -7.12 -4.88
C ARG A 144 -3.66 -8.18 -4.21
N GLU A 145 -2.66 -8.70 -4.92
CA GLU A 145 -1.76 -9.74 -4.40
C GLU A 145 -0.98 -9.24 -3.19
N THR A 146 -0.42 -8.03 -3.28
CA THR A 146 0.25 -7.40 -2.13
C THR A 146 -0.68 -7.23 -0.93
N LEU A 147 -1.94 -6.84 -1.14
CA LEU A 147 -2.92 -6.72 -0.06
C LEU A 147 -3.27 -8.07 0.56
N VAL A 148 -3.37 -9.13 -0.25
CA VAL A 148 -3.60 -10.50 0.24
C VAL A 148 -2.40 -10.99 1.05
N ASP A 149 -1.18 -10.78 0.57
CA ASP A 149 0.06 -11.18 1.27
C ASP A 149 0.26 -10.44 2.59
N LEU A 150 -0.33 -9.25 2.73
CA LEU A 150 -0.34 -8.46 3.96
C LEU A 150 -1.52 -8.79 4.89
N ASP A 151 -2.27 -9.86 4.61
CA ASP A 151 -3.48 -10.27 5.33
C ASP A 151 -4.48 -9.10 5.47
N ALA A 152 -4.60 -8.25 4.45
CA ALA A 152 -5.55 -7.15 4.46
C ALA A 152 -6.98 -7.70 4.49
N PRO A 153 -7.91 -7.06 5.23
CA PRO A 153 -9.30 -7.46 5.24
C PRO A 153 -9.91 -7.46 3.83
N ASP A 154 -10.79 -8.44 3.58
CA ASP A 154 -11.44 -8.65 2.30
C ASP A 154 -12.12 -7.38 1.77
N GLU A 155 -12.79 -6.63 2.62
CA GLU A 155 -13.47 -5.41 2.25
C GLU A 155 -12.53 -4.30 1.74
N GLN A 156 -11.23 -4.37 2.04
CA GLN A 156 -10.26 -3.43 1.44
C GLN A 156 -10.12 -3.68 -0.07
N LEU A 157 -10.22 -4.94 -0.51
CA LEU A 157 -10.21 -5.30 -1.93
C LEU A 157 -11.48 -4.83 -2.63
N ASP A 158 -12.63 -4.94 -1.94
CA ASP A 158 -13.93 -4.45 -2.42
C ASP A 158 -13.93 -2.92 -2.54
N ARG A 159 -13.52 -2.23 -1.47
CA ARG A 159 -13.44 -0.77 -1.39
C ARG A 159 -12.57 -0.20 -2.49
N LEU A 160 -11.48 -0.87 -2.85
CA LEU A 160 -10.56 -0.45 -3.92
C LEU A 160 -10.98 -0.93 -5.31
N GLY A 161 -12.00 -1.79 -5.42
CA GLY A 161 -12.47 -2.34 -6.70
C GLY A 161 -11.49 -3.30 -7.36
N VAL A 162 -10.61 -3.94 -6.57
CA VAL A 162 -9.52 -4.79 -7.08
C VAL A 162 -9.74 -6.29 -6.87
N ARG A 163 -10.82 -6.69 -6.17
CA ARG A 163 -11.11 -8.11 -5.87
C ARG A 163 -11.10 -8.99 -7.13
N ASP A 164 -11.86 -8.59 -8.13
CA ASP A 164 -12.13 -9.41 -9.33
C ASP A 164 -11.23 -9.07 -10.53
N VAL A 165 -10.15 -8.31 -10.32
CA VAL A 165 -9.23 -7.95 -11.41
C VAL A 165 -8.51 -9.20 -11.90
N ALA A 166 -8.90 -9.74 -13.05
CA ALA A 166 -8.30 -10.95 -13.58
C ALA A 166 -6.80 -10.74 -13.91
N VAL A 167 -5.99 -11.75 -13.59
CA VAL A 167 -4.66 -11.89 -14.18
C VAL A 167 -4.88 -12.06 -15.69
N GLY A 168 -4.21 -11.25 -16.51
CA GLY A 168 -4.35 -11.33 -17.97
C GLY A 168 -4.02 -12.75 -18.48
N PRO A 169 -4.48 -13.13 -19.69
CA PRO A 169 -4.05 -14.38 -20.28
C PRO A 169 -2.53 -14.36 -20.52
N ASP A 170 -1.82 -15.34 -19.95
CA ASP A 170 -0.41 -15.64 -20.23
C ASP A 170 -0.14 -15.84 -21.73
#